data_AF-A0A225DZU8-F1
#
_entry.id   AF-A0A225DZU8-F1
#
_cell.length_a   1.000
_cell.length_b   1.000
_cell.length_c   1.000
_cell.angle_alpha   90.00
_cell.angle_beta   90.00
_cell.angle_gamma   90.00
#
_symmetry.space_group_name_H-M   'P 1'
#
loop_
_entity.id
_entity.type
_entity.pdbx_description
1 polymer ?
#
loop_
_entity_poly.entity_id
_entity_poly.type
_entity_poly.pdbx_seq_one_letter_code
_entity_poly.pdbx_strand_id
1 'polypeptide(L)'
;MSNRVDCQHCGARVNLPAGFSRAKIRCPGCGYYADVPPESRSAAPVDEAESSPEPPPTRKPKPAAVQPTPFSGKTTKSEAYDPEADEAFGLAEAPTRPPTTAPKPTRPERTSKPVKVKPQLDARDPRPRFEAEDEPTGKPLLEGTQDEDDDRPYGVPGAALITCPHCRSQLPIGSEFCVHCGREIASSEKAPRVFQPIEGEWEEGWNFLTRLKIYAGLQVLNFFGTMASILKDGWTGLTTLLLFQAFHVTLMTFLVGSYDTLTLRRNSKGNATLTRTRRMLFYNLPPQKVRWKDCSGIGVVGGQTAGIVEWFICFYLLLFGIVPGVVFYWMVIRPSRFVVHLCDEYGSTTEVIFHTKDRDQAVEVATLVSEATKLFYRPI
;
A
#
# COMPACT_ATOMS: atom_id res chain seq x y z
N MET A 1 -14.53 -22.16 29.04
CA MET A 1 -14.61 -21.81 27.61
C MET A 1 -14.17 -20.37 27.46
N SER A 2 -13.18 -20.07 26.64
CA SER A 2 -12.68 -18.70 26.45
C SER A 2 -13.65 -17.91 25.59
N ASN A 3 -14.29 -16.88 26.15
CA ASN A 3 -15.18 -15.96 25.42
C ASN A 3 -14.38 -15.12 24.41
N ARG A 4 -14.20 -15.65 23.20
CA ARG A 4 -13.53 -14.99 22.09
C ARG A 4 -14.44 -14.98 20.87
N VAL A 5 -14.40 -13.89 20.12
CA VAL A 5 -15.12 -13.74 18.85
C VAL A 5 -14.09 -13.37 17.78
N ASP A 6 -14.13 -14.04 16.63
CA ASP A 6 -13.30 -13.69 15.49
C ASP A 6 -13.87 -12.46 14.80
N CYS A 7 -13.05 -11.44 14.57
CA CYS A 7 -13.48 -10.25 13.84
C CYS A 7 -13.79 -10.64 12.38
N GLN A 8 -15.03 -10.40 11.93
CA GLN A 8 -15.46 -10.69 10.56
C GLN A 8 -14.69 -9.90 9.48
N HIS A 9 -13.96 -8.85 9.85
CA HIS A 9 -13.21 -8.02 8.90
C HIS A 9 -11.73 -8.42 8.79
N CYS A 10 -10.98 -8.45 9.91
CA CYS A 10 -9.55 -8.75 9.90
C CYS A 10 -9.19 -10.17 10.37
N GLY A 11 -10.17 -10.97 10.82
CA GLY A 11 -9.93 -12.30 11.39
C GLY A 11 -9.23 -12.30 12.76
N ALA A 12 -8.91 -11.14 13.35
CA ALA A 12 -8.30 -11.07 14.67
C ALA A 12 -9.27 -11.55 15.76
N ARG A 13 -8.76 -12.35 16.69
CA ARG A 13 -9.49 -12.83 17.87
C ARG A 13 -9.69 -11.69 18.87
N VAL A 14 -10.94 -11.28 19.08
CA VAL A 14 -11.31 -10.26 20.06
C VAL A 14 -11.71 -10.95 21.37
N ASN A 15 -11.03 -10.63 22.46
CA ASN A 15 -11.42 -11.10 23.79
C ASN A 15 -12.64 -10.29 24.27
N LEU A 16 -13.73 -10.95 24.64
CA LEU A 16 -14.88 -10.30 25.25
C LEU A 16 -14.59 -10.03 26.74
N PRO A 17 -14.78 -8.80 27.24
CA PRO A 17 -14.74 -8.53 28.68
C PRO A 17 -15.77 -9.41 29.41
N ALA A 18 -15.48 -9.79 30.66
CA ALA A 18 -16.45 -10.49 31.49
C ALA A 18 -17.72 -9.62 31.65
N GLY A 19 -18.91 -10.19 31.41
CA GLY A 19 -20.18 -9.45 31.49
C GLY A 19 -20.55 -8.65 30.24
N PHE A 20 -19.87 -8.82 29.10
CA PHE A 20 -20.18 -8.08 27.89
C PHE A 20 -21.52 -8.52 27.28
N SER A 21 -22.54 -7.66 27.37
CA SER A 21 -23.92 -7.94 26.94
C SER A 21 -24.30 -7.36 25.57
N ARG A 22 -23.46 -6.48 25.00
CA ARG A 22 -23.77 -5.80 23.73
C ARG A 22 -23.63 -6.75 22.54
N ALA A 23 -24.49 -6.57 21.53
CA ALA A 23 -24.47 -7.36 20.30
C ALA A 23 -23.23 -7.13 19.41
N LYS A 24 -22.48 -6.03 19.63
CA LYS A 24 -21.33 -5.64 18.83
C LYS A 24 -20.16 -5.24 19.73
N ILE A 25 -18.95 -5.66 19.39
CA ILE A 25 -17.70 -5.25 20.04
C ILE A 25 -16.74 -4.67 19.00
N ARG A 26 -16.06 -3.58 19.35
CA ARG A 26 -15.06 -2.96 18.46
C ARG A 26 -13.77 -3.79 18.50
N CYS A 27 -13.31 -4.26 17.35
CA CYS A 27 -12.05 -4.99 17.22
C CYS A 27 -10.87 -4.05 17.53
N PRO A 28 -9.94 -4.40 18.44
CA PRO A 28 -8.78 -3.57 18.75
C PRO A 28 -7.74 -3.53 17.63
N GLY A 29 -7.77 -4.50 16.70
CA GLY A 29 -6.86 -4.54 15.55
C GLY A 29 -7.26 -3.57 14.44
N CYS A 30 -8.47 -3.74 13.88
CA CYS A 30 -8.92 -2.97 12.70
C CYS A 30 -9.99 -1.90 13.00
N GLY A 31 -10.53 -1.86 14.22
CA GLY A 31 -11.58 -0.90 14.61
C GLY A 31 -12.99 -1.21 14.12
N TYR A 32 -13.19 -2.29 13.35
CA TYR A 32 -14.51 -2.76 12.89
C TYR A 32 -15.36 -3.32 14.05
N TYR A 33 -16.68 -3.19 13.96
CA TYR A 33 -17.60 -3.77 14.94
C TYR A 33 -17.92 -5.22 14.59
N ALA A 34 -17.35 -6.16 15.35
CA ALA A 34 -17.65 -7.58 15.22
C ALA A 34 -18.96 -7.92 15.93
N ASP A 35 -19.82 -8.73 15.29
CA ASP A 35 -21.05 -9.23 15.91
C ASP A 35 -20.72 -10.32 16.93
N VAL A 36 -21.26 -10.16 18.14
CA VAL A 36 -21.08 -11.08 19.26
C VAL A 36 -22.24 -12.10 19.26
N PRO A 37 -21.98 -13.41 19.09
CA PRO A 37 -23.01 -14.44 19.12
C PRO A 37 -23.85 -14.38 20.40
N PRO A 38 -25.17 -14.59 20.36
CA PRO A 38 -26.05 -14.47 21.52
C PRO A 38 -25.62 -15.37 22.69
N GLU A 39 -25.10 -16.56 22.39
CA GLU A 39 -24.57 -17.52 23.37
C GLU A 39 -23.26 -17.10 24.06
N SER A 40 -22.55 -16.11 23.52
CA SER A 40 -21.37 -15.51 24.15
C SER A 40 -21.67 -14.21 24.90
N ARG A 41 -22.89 -13.68 24.77
CA ARG A 41 -23.36 -12.54 25.56
C ARG A 41 -23.66 -13.08 26.94
N SER A 42 -22.88 -12.66 27.92
CA SER A 42 -23.20 -12.98 29.31
C SER A 42 -24.62 -12.44 29.55
N ALA A 43 -25.55 -13.30 29.98
CA ALA A 43 -26.82 -12.84 30.52
C ALA A 43 -26.43 -11.88 31.65
N ALA A 44 -26.68 -10.58 31.44
CA ALA A 44 -26.51 -9.63 32.52
C ALA A 44 -27.34 -10.19 33.68
N PRO A 45 -26.78 -10.31 34.90
CA PRO A 45 -27.63 -10.55 36.05
C PRO A 45 -28.72 -9.48 35.99
N VAL A 46 -29.97 -9.94 35.87
CA VAL A 46 -31.13 -9.07 35.93
C VAL A 46 -31.14 -8.60 37.37
N ASP A 47 -30.52 -7.45 37.64
CA ASP A 47 -30.53 -6.83 38.95
C ASP A 47 -32.00 -6.52 39.28
N GLU A 48 -32.58 -7.36 40.13
CA GLU A 48 -33.79 -7.09 40.88
C GLU A 48 -33.62 -5.74 41.57
N ALA A 49 -34.57 -4.85 41.33
CA ALA A 49 -34.62 -3.53 41.91
C ALA A 49 -34.75 -3.64 43.44
N GLU A 50 -33.64 -3.57 44.16
CA GLU A 50 -33.61 -3.51 45.61
C GLU A 50 -33.19 -2.11 46.11
N SER A 51 -33.87 -1.73 47.18
CA SER A 51 -34.13 -0.40 47.70
C SER A 51 -32.98 0.26 48.48
N SER A 52 -33.02 1.60 48.47
CA SER A 52 -32.56 2.54 49.51
C SER A 52 -31.05 2.81 49.68
N PRO A 53 -30.64 4.09 49.82
CA PRO A 53 -29.24 4.47 49.99
C PRO A 53 -28.81 4.49 51.47
N GLU A 54 -27.76 3.74 51.81
CA GLU A 54 -26.98 3.91 53.05
C GLU A 54 -25.83 4.92 52.87
N PRO A 55 -25.41 5.63 53.94
CA PRO A 55 -24.41 6.70 53.89
C PRO A 55 -22.97 6.16 53.76
N PRO A 56 -22.01 7.00 53.28
CA PRO A 56 -20.71 6.53 52.81
C PRO A 56 -19.75 6.20 53.96
N PRO A 57 -19.03 5.05 53.91
CA PRO A 57 -17.95 4.80 54.84
C PRO A 57 -16.64 5.47 54.41
N THR A 58 -15.89 5.79 55.46
CA THR A 58 -14.62 6.49 55.57
C THR A 58 -13.49 5.99 54.66
N ARG A 59 -12.76 6.96 54.08
CA ARG A 59 -11.53 6.78 53.29
C ARG A 59 -10.46 5.97 54.03
N LYS A 60 -9.99 4.88 53.40
CA LYS A 60 -8.70 4.22 53.71
C LYS A 60 -7.55 4.80 52.87
N PRO A 61 -6.31 4.75 53.38
CA PRO A 61 -5.16 5.48 52.84
C PRO A 61 -4.54 4.85 51.58
N LYS A 62 -3.99 5.75 50.77
CA LYS A 62 -3.31 5.55 49.48
C LYS A 62 -2.07 4.64 49.61
N PRO A 63 -1.94 3.56 48.82
CA PRO A 63 -0.70 2.78 48.76
C PRO A 63 0.43 3.55 48.07
N ALA A 64 1.64 3.38 48.60
CA ALA A 64 2.87 4.01 48.15
C ALA A 64 3.24 3.63 46.70
N ALA A 65 3.86 4.60 46.01
CA ALA A 65 4.34 4.47 44.65
C ALA A 65 5.42 3.36 44.53
N VAL A 66 5.18 2.41 43.65
CA VAL A 66 6.17 1.43 43.18
C VAL A 66 7.14 2.15 42.24
N GLN A 67 8.43 2.17 42.59
CA GLN A 67 9.49 2.68 41.74
C GLN A 67 9.73 1.71 40.55
N PRO A 68 9.95 2.23 39.33
CA PRO A 68 10.30 1.39 38.19
C PRO A 68 11.72 0.84 38.34
N THR A 69 11.87 -0.46 38.15
CA THR A 69 13.18 -1.12 38.04
C THR A 69 13.89 -0.72 36.73
N PRO A 70 15.22 -0.55 36.74
CA PRO A 70 15.98 -0.19 35.55
C PRO A 70 16.04 -1.37 34.56
N PHE A 71 15.59 -1.12 33.34
CA PHE A 71 15.70 -2.04 32.21
C PHE A 71 17.18 -2.13 31.79
N SER A 72 17.82 -3.27 32.08
CA SER A 72 19.15 -3.60 31.58
C SER A 72 19.04 -4.03 30.12
N GLY A 73 19.18 -3.07 29.20
CA GLY A 73 19.36 -3.34 27.78
C GLY A 73 20.78 -3.85 27.52
N LYS A 74 20.92 -5.13 27.17
CA LYS A 74 22.15 -5.65 26.58
C LYS A 74 22.32 -5.02 25.20
N THR A 75 23.32 -4.16 25.06
CA THR A 75 23.80 -3.61 23.80
C THR A 75 24.35 -4.76 22.95
N THR A 76 23.62 -5.14 21.91
CA THR A 76 24.14 -6.03 20.86
C THR A 76 25.21 -5.24 20.10
N LYS A 77 26.45 -5.70 20.23
CA LYS A 77 27.63 -5.15 19.58
C LYS A 77 27.44 -5.27 18.06
N SER A 78 27.27 -4.15 17.37
CA SER A 78 27.31 -4.11 15.91
C SER A 78 28.74 -4.47 15.47
N GLU A 79 28.88 -5.59 14.77
CA GLU A 79 30.11 -5.91 14.05
C GLU A 79 30.38 -4.81 13.03
N ALA A 80 31.60 -4.26 13.11
CA ALA A 80 32.10 -3.28 12.19
C ALA A 80 32.20 -3.91 10.80
N TYR A 81 31.63 -3.23 9.83
CA TYR A 81 31.83 -3.50 8.40
C TYR A 81 33.31 -3.29 8.08
N ASP A 82 33.97 -4.36 7.63
CA ASP A 82 35.36 -4.37 7.17
C ASP A 82 35.38 -4.15 5.65
N PRO A 83 35.82 -2.98 5.15
CA PRO A 83 35.85 -2.68 3.72
C PRO A 83 36.99 -3.35 2.95
N GLU A 84 37.87 -4.14 3.58
CA GLU A 84 39.02 -4.77 2.90
C GLU A 84 38.76 -6.19 2.34
N ALA A 85 37.56 -6.75 2.54
CA ALA A 85 37.26 -8.12 2.10
C ALA A 85 36.76 -8.26 0.64
N ASP A 86 36.53 -7.15 -0.09
CA ASP A 86 35.94 -7.16 -1.45
C ASP A 86 36.95 -7.01 -2.61
N GLU A 87 38.27 -6.95 -2.36
CA GLU A 87 39.28 -6.78 -3.43
C GLU A 87 39.84 -8.08 -4.04
N ALA A 88 39.26 -9.26 -3.75
CA ALA A 88 39.87 -10.54 -4.13
C ALA A 88 39.20 -11.32 -5.28
N PHE A 89 38.31 -10.72 -6.07
CA PHE A 89 37.79 -11.36 -7.31
C PHE A 89 38.22 -10.63 -8.57
N GLY A 90 39.47 -10.87 -8.97
CA GLY A 90 39.97 -10.59 -10.31
C GLY A 90 39.34 -11.52 -11.34
N LEU A 91 38.34 -11.02 -12.07
CA LEU A 91 37.82 -11.63 -13.29
C LEU A 91 38.39 -10.87 -14.51
N ALA A 92 39.09 -11.65 -15.33
CA ALA A 92 39.76 -11.35 -16.58
C ALA A 92 39.30 -10.12 -17.38
N GLU A 93 40.29 -9.35 -17.84
CA GLU A 93 40.19 -8.27 -18.81
C GLU A 93 39.34 -8.65 -20.04
N ALA A 94 38.29 -7.86 -20.28
CA ALA A 94 37.56 -7.89 -21.54
C ALA A 94 38.36 -7.17 -22.65
N PRO A 95 38.37 -7.69 -23.89
CA PRO A 95 39.12 -7.09 -24.99
C PRO A 95 38.58 -5.71 -25.36
N THR A 96 39.49 -4.75 -25.46
CA THR A 96 39.31 -3.38 -25.93
C THR A 96 38.68 -3.37 -27.33
N ARG A 97 37.42 -2.93 -27.42
CA ARG A 97 36.81 -2.61 -28.72
C ARG A 97 37.35 -1.26 -29.23
N PRO A 98 37.66 -1.14 -30.54
CA PRO A 98 38.12 0.12 -31.12
C PRO A 98 37.00 1.19 -31.09
N PRO A 99 37.39 2.48 -31.05
CA PRO A 99 36.45 3.59 -30.93
C PRO A 99 35.58 3.69 -32.19
N THR A 100 34.31 3.32 -32.06
CA THR A 100 33.31 3.65 -33.08
C THR A 100 32.88 5.08 -32.85
N THR A 101 33.37 5.99 -33.69
CA THR A 101 32.92 7.38 -33.83
C THR A 101 31.48 7.39 -34.34
N ALA A 102 30.53 7.24 -33.41
CA ALA A 102 29.13 7.51 -33.69
C ALA A 102 28.93 9.04 -33.87
N PRO A 103 28.27 9.50 -34.95
CA PRO A 103 27.99 10.91 -35.15
C PRO A 103 27.10 11.45 -34.04
N LYS A 104 27.56 12.55 -33.44
CA LYS A 104 26.87 13.31 -32.40
C LYS A 104 25.48 13.68 -32.91
N PRO A 105 24.37 13.28 -32.24
CA PRO A 105 23.04 13.70 -32.67
C PRO A 105 22.95 15.22 -32.59
N THR A 106 22.75 15.85 -33.74
CA THR A 106 22.50 17.27 -33.89
C THR A 106 21.27 17.60 -33.05
N ARG A 107 21.50 18.30 -31.94
CA ARG A 107 20.45 18.83 -31.07
C ARG A 107 19.52 19.68 -31.94
N PRO A 108 18.23 19.34 -32.06
CA PRO A 108 17.30 20.16 -32.83
C PRO A 108 17.32 21.57 -32.26
N GLU A 109 17.52 22.50 -33.18
CA GLU A 109 17.58 23.92 -32.95
C GLU A 109 16.34 24.37 -32.17
N ARG A 110 16.60 25.04 -31.04
CA ARG A 110 15.60 25.43 -30.07
C ARG A 110 14.77 26.56 -30.68
N THR A 111 13.76 26.20 -31.46
CA THR A 111 12.73 27.12 -31.93
C THR A 111 12.14 27.88 -30.74
N SER A 112 12.22 29.20 -30.86
CA SER A 112 11.56 30.28 -30.12
C SER A 112 10.66 29.87 -28.94
N LYS A 113 10.97 30.47 -27.78
CA LYS A 113 10.13 30.49 -26.58
C LYS A 113 8.64 30.62 -26.94
N PRO A 114 7.75 29.74 -26.42
CA PRO A 114 6.33 29.93 -26.63
C PRO A 114 5.91 31.26 -25.99
N VAL A 115 5.37 32.15 -26.82
CA VAL A 115 4.67 33.35 -26.37
C VAL A 115 3.55 32.87 -25.44
N LYS A 116 3.57 33.33 -24.19
CA LYS A 116 2.46 33.15 -23.24
C LYS A 116 1.25 33.91 -23.78
N VAL A 117 0.48 33.27 -24.64
CA VAL A 117 -0.87 33.72 -24.98
C VAL A 117 -1.72 33.43 -23.73
N LYS A 118 -2.17 34.50 -23.06
CA LYS A 118 -3.19 34.37 -22.00
C LYS A 118 -4.39 33.66 -22.63
N PRO A 119 -4.90 32.56 -22.04
CA PRO A 119 -6.09 31.90 -22.56
C PRO A 119 -7.23 32.92 -22.61
N GLN A 120 -7.71 33.25 -23.82
CA GLN A 120 -8.96 33.97 -23.95
C GLN A 120 -10.06 33.03 -23.49
N LEU A 121 -10.74 33.40 -22.41
CA LEU A 121 -11.91 32.68 -21.90
C LEU A 121 -12.98 32.69 -22.99
N ASP A 122 -13.40 31.49 -23.39
CA ASP A 122 -14.48 31.30 -24.35
C ASP A 122 -15.81 31.71 -23.68
N ALA A 123 -16.48 32.73 -24.23
CA ALA A 123 -17.66 33.35 -23.62
C ALA A 123 -18.92 32.44 -23.62
N ARG A 124 -18.81 31.22 -24.16
CA ARG A 124 -19.91 30.26 -24.32
C ARG A 124 -19.79 29.02 -23.46
N ASP A 125 -18.82 28.93 -22.54
CA ASP A 125 -18.74 27.78 -21.63
C ASP A 125 -19.87 27.87 -20.57
N PRO A 126 -20.84 26.93 -20.56
CA PRO A 126 -21.98 26.97 -19.62
C PRO A 126 -21.60 26.48 -18.22
N ARG A 127 -20.34 26.13 -17.97
CA ARG A 127 -19.90 25.72 -16.63
C ARG A 127 -20.04 26.87 -15.65
N PRO A 128 -20.67 26.66 -14.47
CA PRO A 128 -20.83 27.69 -13.47
C PRO A 128 -19.45 28.23 -13.11
N ARG A 129 -19.28 29.54 -13.33
CA ARG A 129 -18.10 30.28 -12.94
C ARG A 129 -18.05 30.21 -11.43
N PHE A 130 -17.18 29.36 -10.87
CA PHE A 130 -16.79 29.49 -9.48
C PHE A 130 -16.03 30.81 -9.42
N GLU A 131 -16.76 31.87 -9.06
CA GLU A 131 -16.14 33.08 -8.53
C GLU A 131 -15.16 32.59 -7.47
N ALA A 132 -13.88 32.90 -7.66
CA ALA A 132 -12.88 32.65 -6.66
C ALA A 132 -13.38 33.38 -5.42
N GLU A 133 -13.94 32.64 -4.47
CA GLU A 133 -14.32 33.16 -3.19
C GLU A 133 -13.08 33.86 -2.66
N ASP A 134 -13.18 35.19 -2.50
CA ASP A 134 -12.15 36.01 -1.92
C ASP A 134 -11.64 35.28 -0.68
N GLU A 135 -10.31 35.17 -0.54
CA GLU A 135 -9.67 34.59 0.63
C GLU A 135 -10.44 35.04 1.87
N PRO A 136 -10.86 34.11 2.76
CA PRO A 136 -11.67 34.44 3.90
C PRO A 136 -10.89 35.45 4.73
N THR A 137 -11.21 36.71 4.48
CA THR A 137 -10.79 37.85 5.27
C THR A 137 -11.62 37.65 6.53
N GLY A 138 -11.09 36.82 7.43
CA GLY A 138 -11.77 36.41 8.65
C GLY A 138 -12.20 37.69 9.34
N LYS A 139 -13.50 37.97 9.26
CA LYS A 139 -14.09 39.12 9.93
C LYS A 139 -13.66 38.99 11.39
N PRO A 140 -13.00 40.00 11.97
CA PRO A 140 -12.62 39.95 13.36
C PRO A 140 -13.88 39.64 14.17
N LEU A 141 -13.86 38.50 14.87
CA LEU A 141 -14.94 38.16 15.79
C LEU A 141 -14.95 39.24 16.86
N LEU A 142 -16.05 39.97 16.92
CA LEU A 142 -16.39 41.04 17.88
C LEU A 142 -15.65 42.37 17.65
N GLU A 143 -16.26 43.23 16.83
CA GLU A 143 -16.10 44.68 16.99
C GLU A 143 -16.74 45.07 18.32
N GLY A 144 -15.92 45.35 19.34
CA GLY A 144 -16.38 45.98 20.57
C GLY A 144 -16.87 47.38 20.24
N THR A 145 -18.11 47.69 20.60
CA THR A 145 -18.62 49.07 20.62
C THR A 145 -17.82 49.86 21.66
N GLN A 146 -17.43 51.08 21.32
CA GLN A 146 -16.63 51.97 22.18
C GLN A 146 -17.45 52.62 23.32
N ASP A 147 -18.70 52.22 23.49
CA ASP A 147 -19.55 52.74 24.56
C ASP A 147 -19.05 52.22 25.90
N GLU A 148 -18.55 53.15 26.73
CA GLU A 148 -17.92 52.89 28.03
C GLU A 148 -18.88 52.29 29.08
N ASP A 149 -20.17 52.17 28.78
CA ASP A 149 -21.23 51.72 29.69
C ASP A 149 -21.88 50.37 29.34
N ASP A 150 -21.40 49.66 28.31
CA ASP A 150 -22.14 48.48 27.78
C ASP A 150 -22.00 47.18 28.61
N ASP A 151 -21.25 47.15 29.73
CA ASP A 151 -20.99 45.97 30.59
C ASP A 151 -20.51 44.69 29.84
N ARG A 152 -20.23 44.80 28.53
CA ARG A 152 -19.67 43.73 27.72
C ARG A 152 -18.16 43.72 27.94
N PRO A 153 -17.54 42.55 28.23
CA PRO A 153 -16.10 42.47 28.38
C PRO A 153 -15.43 42.98 27.12
N TYR A 154 -14.51 43.93 27.27
CA TYR A 154 -13.73 44.51 26.17
C TYR A 154 -13.15 43.38 25.31
N GLY A 155 -13.45 43.41 24.02
CA GLY A 155 -12.87 42.49 23.06
C GLY A 155 -11.38 42.77 22.95
N VAL A 156 -10.56 42.03 23.68
CA VAL A 156 -9.11 42.05 23.44
C VAL A 156 -8.92 41.53 22.02
N PRO A 157 -8.41 42.33 21.07
CA PRO A 157 -8.18 41.85 19.72
C PRO A 157 -7.30 40.63 19.84
N GLY A 158 -7.88 39.45 19.57
CA GLY A 158 -7.19 38.18 19.64
C GLY A 158 -6.14 38.22 18.55
N ALA A 159 -4.94 38.69 18.88
CA ALA A 159 -3.81 38.69 17.99
C ALA A 159 -3.65 37.25 17.55
N ALA A 160 -3.98 36.96 16.29
CA ALA A 160 -3.93 35.59 15.83
C ALA A 160 -2.50 35.08 16.04
N LEU A 161 -2.38 33.97 16.76
CA LEU A 161 -1.11 33.45 17.23
C LEU A 161 -0.62 32.38 16.26
N ILE A 162 0.63 32.49 15.81
CA ILE A 162 1.33 31.43 15.10
C ILE A 162 2.08 30.55 16.11
N THR A 163 2.03 29.23 15.93
CA THR A 163 2.78 28.31 16.80
C THR A 163 4.18 28.08 16.23
N CYS A 164 5.22 28.31 17.04
CA CYS A 164 6.60 28.07 16.63
C CYS A 164 6.81 26.58 16.29
N PRO A 165 7.34 26.22 15.10
CA PRO A 165 7.50 24.81 14.72
C PRO A 165 8.54 24.07 15.57
N HIS A 166 9.44 24.78 16.25
CA HIS A 166 10.56 24.17 16.98
C HIS A 166 10.29 23.97 18.47
N CYS A 167 9.73 24.97 19.17
CA CYS A 167 9.45 24.90 20.62
C CYS A 167 7.96 24.91 20.95
N ARG A 168 7.09 25.05 19.93
CA ARG A 168 5.63 25.12 20.07
C ARG A 168 5.10 26.28 20.93
N SER A 169 5.92 27.31 21.19
CA SER A 169 5.43 28.54 21.81
C SER A 169 4.48 29.28 20.86
N GLN A 170 3.45 29.89 21.43
CA GLN A 170 2.53 30.76 20.68
C GLN A 170 3.17 32.14 20.53
N LEU A 171 3.16 32.66 19.31
CA LEU A 171 3.81 33.91 18.94
C LEU A 171 2.82 34.79 18.17
N PRO A 172 2.92 36.11 18.28
CA PRO A 172 2.07 37.01 17.50
C PRO A 172 2.34 36.86 16.00
N ILE A 173 1.30 36.90 15.18
CA ILE A 173 1.44 36.99 13.71
C ILE A 173 2.32 38.18 13.35
N GLY A 174 3.34 37.94 12.53
CA GLY A 174 4.35 38.92 12.14
C GLY A 174 5.68 38.83 12.91
N SER A 175 5.80 37.94 13.90
CA SER A 175 7.09 37.71 14.56
C SER A 175 8.11 37.12 13.59
N GLU A 176 9.21 37.84 13.30
CA GLU A 176 10.29 37.35 12.45
C GLU A 176 11.12 36.26 13.12
N PHE A 177 11.16 36.23 14.46
CA PHE A 177 11.89 35.25 15.27
C PHE A 177 11.07 34.79 16.47
N CYS A 178 11.32 33.56 16.90
CA CYS A 178 10.74 33.01 18.11
C CYS A 178 11.43 33.60 19.34
N VAL A 179 10.67 34.27 20.21
CA VAL A 179 11.16 34.86 21.45
C VAL A 179 11.70 33.80 22.43
N HIS A 180 11.20 32.56 22.36
CA HIS A 180 11.61 31.48 23.28
C HIS A 180 12.84 30.70 22.83
N CYS A 181 12.99 30.42 21.53
CA CYS A 181 14.09 29.58 21.02
C CYS A 181 15.08 30.33 20.13
N GLY A 182 14.84 31.61 19.81
CA GLY A 182 15.72 32.45 19.02
C GLY A 182 15.79 32.12 17.53
N ARG A 183 14.99 31.17 17.02
CA ARG A 183 14.96 30.82 15.58
C ARG A 183 14.06 31.73 14.79
N GLU A 184 14.52 32.11 13.60
CA GLU A 184 13.75 32.90 12.63
C GLU A 184 12.56 32.10 12.08
N ILE A 185 11.40 32.75 11.99
CA ILE A 185 10.11 32.24 11.49
C ILE A 185 9.84 32.79 10.09
N ALA A 186 10.32 34.01 9.81
CA ALA A 186 10.18 34.69 8.52
C ALA A 186 11.00 34.00 7.40
N SER A 187 12.14 33.39 7.73
CA SER A 187 12.95 32.60 6.79
C SER A 187 12.39 31.19 6.52
N SER A 188 11.10 30.96 6.76
CA SER A 188 10.41 29.82 6.15
C SER A 188 10.04 30.14 4.69
N GLU A 189 10.99 30.67 3.92
CA GLU A 189 10.98 30.45 2.48
C GLU A 189 10.99 28.93 2.34
N LYS A 190 9.80 28.34 2.14
CA LYS A 190 9.57 26.90 2.31
C LYS A 190 10.59 26.20 1.44
N ALA A 191 11.67 25.72 2.07
CA ALA A 191 12.78 25.11 1.35
C ALA A 191 12.14 24.12 0.39
N PRO A 192 12.38 24.24 -0.92
CA PRO A 192 11.66 23.47 -1.92
C PRO A 192 11.74 22.03 -1.46
N ARG A 193 10.57 21.43 -1.16
CA ARG A 193 10.53 20.07 -0.63
C ARG A 193 11.07 19.16 -1.73
N VAL A 194 12.36 18.89 -1.70
CA VAL A 194 13.01 17.96 -2.61
C VAL A 194 12.61 16.58 -2.14
N PHE A 195 11.62 16.01 -2.82
CA PHE A 195 11.24 14.63 -2.56
C PHE A 195 12.34 13.73 -3.12
N GLN A 196 12.73 12.70 -2.36
CA GLN A 196 13.61 11.67 -2.89
C GLN A 196 12.88 10.97 -4.04
N PRO A 197 13.50 10.84 -5.22
CA PRO A 197 12.92 10.08 -6.31
C PRO A 197 12.86 8.61 -5.89
N ILE A 198 11.67 8.02 -5.93
CA ILE A 198 11.44 6.61 -5.64
C ILE A 198 11.13 5.94 -6.97
N GLU A 199 11.88 4.91 -7.30
CA GLU A 199 11.62 4.04 -8.45
C GLU A 199 11.62 2.60 -7.94
N GLY A 200 10.45 1.97 -8.00
CA GLY A 200 10.25 0.59 -7.58
C GLY A 200 9.54 -0.18 -8.68
N GLU A 201 10.03 -1.39 -8.94
CA GLU A 201 9.43 -2.35 -9.87
C GLU A 201 9.29 -3.69 -9.15
N TRP A 202 8.07 -4.22 -9.15
CA TRP A 202 7.77 -5.52 -8.55
C TRP A 202 7.12 -6.41 -9.60
N GLU A 203 7.67 -7.61 -9.76
CA GLU A 203 7.06 -8.66 -10.57
C GLU A 203 6.21 -9.58 -9.68
N GLU A 204 5.02 -9.94 -10.13
CA GLU A 204 4.21 -10.93 -9.44
C GLU A 204 4.90 -12.30 -9.48
N GLY A 205 5.21 -12.87 -8.32
CA GLY A 205 5.71 -14.25 -8.21
C GLY A 205 7.19 -14.42 -8.59
N TRP A 206 7.47 -15.11 -9.69
CA TRP A 206 8.84 -15.44 -10.11
C TRP A 206 9.39 -14.44 -11.11
N ASN A 207 10.70 -14.19 -11.03
CA ASN A 207 11.43 -13.38 -12.00
C ASN A 207 11.22 -13.92 -13.43
N PHE A 208 11.16 -13.01 -14.41
CA PHE A 208 11.02 -13.34 -15.83
C PHE A 208 11.98 -14.45 -16.31
N LEU A 209 13.26 -14.37 -15.93
CA LEU A 209 14.26 -15.37 -16.32
C LEU A 209 13.97 -16.76 -15.75
N THR A 210 13.45 -16.85 -14.53
CA THR A 210 13.06 -18.12 -13.90
C THR A 210 11.86 -18.73 -14.63
N ARG A 211 10.87 -17.90 -14.98
CA ARG A 211 9.72 -18.33 -15.80
C ARG A 211 10.15 -18.84 -17.17
N LEU A 212 11.06 -18.13 -17.83
CA LEU A 212 11.58 -18.52 -19.15
C LEU A 212 12.36 -19.85 -19.07
N LYS A 213 13.18 -20.05 -18.03
CA LYS A 213 13.89 -21.32 -17.79
C LYS A 213 12.93 -22.49 -17.58
N ILE A 214 11.90 -22.30 -16.75
CA ILE A 214 10.88 -23.33 -16.50
C ILE A 214 10.12 -23.64 -17.79
N TYR A 215 9.70 -22.62 -18.53
CA TYR A 215 9.04 -22.79 -19.82
C TYR A 215 9.93 -23.57 -20.81
N ALA A 216 11.21 -23.19 -20.95
CA ALA A 216 12.14 -23.90 -21.83
C ALA A 216 12.32 -25.37 -21.41
N GLY A 217 12.46 -25.65 -20.11
CA GLY A 217 12.54 -27.02 -19.60
C GLY A 217 11.29 -27.85 -19.91
N LEU A 218 10.10 -27.26 -19.75
CA LEU A 218 8.83 -27.90 -20.12
C LEU A 218 8.71 -28.14 -21.63
N GLN A 219 9.23 -27.24 -22.47
CA GLN A 219 9.23 -27.44 -23.92
C GLN A 219 10.15 -28.58 -24.35
N VAL A 220 11.34 -28.68 -23.74
CA VAL A 220 12.25 -29.82 -23.97
C VAL A 220 11.57 -31.13 -23.59
N LEU A 221 10.88 -31.18 -22.45
CA LEU A 221 10.15 -32.37 -22.02
C LEU A 221 9.02 -32.74 -23.01
N ASN A 222 8.23 -31.76 -23.46
CA ASN A 222 7.18 -32.01 -24.45
C ASN A 222 7.75 -32.49 -25.79
N PHE A 223 8.89 -31.93 -26.21
CA PHE A 223 9.58 -32.35 -27.44
C PHE A 223 9.99 -33.83 -27.37
N PHE A 224 10.61 -34.25 -26.26
CA PHE A 224 10.98 -35.66 -26.07
C PHE A 224 9.76 -36.58 -25.97
N GLY A 225 8.68 -36.14 -25.32
CA GLY A 225 7.41 -36.89 -25.28
C GLY A 225 6.79 -37.07 -26.66
N THR A 226 6.84 -36.03 -27.49
CA THR A 226 6.38 -36.08 -28.89
C THR A 226 7.25 -37.03 -29.71
N MET A 227 8.57 -36.94 -29.57
CA MET A 227 9.52 -37.83 -30.27
C MET A 227 9.28 -39.31 -29.91
N ALA A 228 9.13 -39.61 -28.63
CA ALA A 228 8.84 -40.97 -28.16
C ALA A 228 7.51 -41.51 -28.71
N SER A 229 6.48 -40.66 -28.82
CA SER A 229 5.18 -41.02 -29.38
C SER A 229 5.26 -41.32 -30.88
N ILE A 230 6.01 -40.51 -31.64
CA ILE A 230 6.26 -40.73 -33.08
C ILE A 230 7.01 -42.06 -33.30
N LEU A 231 8.01 -42.36 -32.48
CA LEU A 231 8.76 -43.61 -32.57
C LEU A 231 7.91 -44.86 -32.28
N LYS A 232 6.86 -44.72 -31.47
CA LYS A 232 5.98 -45.84 -31.08
C LYS A 232 4.82 -46.06 -32.05
N ASP A 233 4.10 -45.00 -32.42
CA ASP A 233 2.83 -45.08 -33.15
C ASP A 233 2.94 -44.65 -34.62
N GLY A 234 4.14 -44.29 -35.09
CA GLY A 234 4.43 -43.91 -36.46
C GLY A 234 3.73 -42.62 -36.91
N TRP A 235 3.46 -42.51 -38.21
CA TRP A 235 2.92 -41.27 -38.82
C TRP A 235 1.44 -41.02 -38.48
N THR A 236 0.68 -42.07 -38.18
CA THR A 236 -0.75 -41.97 -37.81
C THR A 236 -0.97 -41.25 -36.49
N GLY A 237 0.00 -41.26 -35.58
CA GLY A 237 -0.05 -40.48 -34.35
C GLY A 237 0.21 -38.98 -34.58
N LEU A 238 0.87 -38.60 -35.68
CA LEU A 238 1.43 -37.26 -35.85
C LEU A 238 0.38 -36.15 -35.86
N THR A 239 -0.74 -36.32 -36.56
CA THR A 239 -1.78 -35.27 -36.68
C THR A 239 -2.47 -35.00 -35.34
N THR A 240 -2.89 -36.05 -34.64
CA THR A 240 -3.50 -35.93 -33.31
C THR A 240 -2.51 -35.37 -32.29
N LEU A 241 -1.24 -35.78 -32.36
CA LEU A 241 -0.17 -35.26 -31.52
C LEU A 241 0.10 -33.78 -31.77
N LEU A 242 0.09 -33.31 -33.02
CA LEU A 242 0.35 -31.90 -33.33
C LEU A 242 -0.73 -30.98 -32.76
N LEU A 243 -2.01 -31.36 -32.85
CA LEU A 243 -3.10 -30.57 -32.27
C LEU A 243 -3.00 -30.53 -30.74
N PHE A 244 -2.77 -31.68 -30.12
CA PHE A 244 -2.59 -31.77 -28.68
C PHE A 244 -1.36 -30.97 -28.20
N GLN A 245 -0.26 -31.08 -28.94
CA GLN A 245 0.98 -30.36 -28.65
C GLN A 245 0.81 -28.85 -28.82
N ALA A 246 0.15 -28.40 -29.89
CA ALA A 246 -0.15 -26.97 -30.08
C ALA A 246 -0.97 -26.43 -28.90
N PHE A 247 -2.02 -27.15 -28.50
CA PHE A 247 -2.83 -26.79 -27.35
C PHE A 247 -2.00 -26.75 -26.05
N HIS A 248 -1.18 -27.77 -25.79
CA HIS A 248 -0.35 -27.84 -24.58
C HIS A 248 0.71 -26.73 -24.53
N VAL A 249 1.33 -26.41 -25.67
CA VAL A 249 2.25 -25.27 -25.80
C VAL A 249 1.52 -23.98 -25.48
N THR A 250 0.36 -23.72 -26.10
CA THR A 250 -0.43 -22.52 -25.84
C THR A 250 -0.83 -22.40 -24.37
N LEU A 251 -1.29 -23.49 -23.75
CA LEU A 251 -1.65 -23.52 -22.34
C LEU A 251 -0.45 -23.23 -21.44
N MET A 252 0.71 -23.83 -21.71
CA MET A 252 1.93 -23.60 -20.93
C MET A 252 2.46 -22.17 -21.11
N THR A 253 2.43 -21.64 -22.33
CA THR A 253 2.75 -20.24 -22.59
C THR A 253 1.80 -19.32 -21.83
N PHE A 254 0.51 -19.68 -21.74
CA PHE A 254 -0.48 -18.89 -21.01
C PHE A 254 -0.22 -18.91 -19.51
N LEU A 255 -0.02 -20.10 -18.93
CA LEU A 255 0.18 -20.28 -17.49
C LEU A 255 1.49 -19.66 -16.99
N VAL A 256 2.59 -19.84 -17.72
CA VAL A 256 3.91 -19.34 -17.28
C VAL A 256 4.14 -17.89 -17.72
N GLY A 257 3.65 -17.52 -18.90
CA GLY A 257 3.88 -16.23 -19.54
C GLY A 257 2.89 -15.14 -19.17
N SER A 258 1.82 -15.45 -18.42
CA SER A 258 0.88 -14.44 -17.93
C SER A 258 1.21 -14.02 -16.50
N TYR A 259 1.43 -12.72 -16.30
CA TYR A 259 1.68 -12.12 -14.98
C TYR A 259 1.66 -10.60 -15.03
N ASP A 260 1.46 -9.98 -13.87
CA ASP A 260 1.47 -8.53 -13.75
C ASP A 260 2.81 -8.01 -13.20
N THR A 261 3.21 -6.83 -13.65
CA THR A 261 4.29 -6.04 -13.06
C THR A 261 3.74 -4.69 -12.60
N LEU A 262 4.13 -4.28 -11.40
CA LEU A 262 3.77 -2.99 -10.82
C LEU A 262 5.00 -2.09 -10.85
N THR A 263 4.86 -0.91 -11.45
CA THR A 263 5.91 0.11 -11.45
C THR A 263 5.41 1.34 -10.71
N LEU A 264 6.17 1.74 -9.69
CA LEU A 264 5.96 2.97 -8.93
C LEU A 264 7.10 3.92 -9.27
N ARG A 265 6.74 5.12 -9.73
CA ARG A 265 7.71 6.18 -9.98
C ARG A 265 7.26 7.47 -9.32
N ARG A 266 8.08 8.02 -8.44
CA ARG A 266 7.91 9.34 -7.83
C ARG A 266 9.01 10.26 -8.33
N ASN A 267 8.63 11.38 -8.92
CA ASN A 267 9.62 12.37 -9.34
C ASN A 267 10.05 13.28 -8.17
N SER A 268 11.11 14.06 -8.38
CA SER A 268 11.60 15.05 -7.41
C SER A 268 10.59 16.16 -7.07
N LYS A 269 9.57 16.36 -7.92
CA LYS A 269 8.46 17.29 -7.69
C LYS A 269 7.36 16.70 -6.79
N GLY A 270 7.48 15.42 -6.40
CA GLY A 270 6.51 14.71 -5.58
C GLY A 270 5.31 14.13 -6.34
N ASN A 271 5.30 14.16 -7.68
CA ASN A 271 4.27 13.48 -8.46
C ASN A 271 4.60 11.98 -8.51
N ALA A 272 3.72 11.17 -7.94
CA ALA A 272 3.76 9.72 -8.05
C ALA A 272 2.91 9.23 -9.23
N THR A 273 3.44 8.28 -9.98
CA THR A 273 2.73 7.53 -11.02
C THR A 273 2.83 6.06 -10.70
N LEU A 274 1.67 5.41 -10.60
CA LEU A 274 1.53 3.98 -10.39
C LEU A 274 1.03 3.36 -11.70
N THR A 275 1.80 2.46 -12.27
CA THR A 275 1.50 1.85 -13.56
C THR A 275 1.56 0.34 -13.43
N ARG A 276 0.47 -0.33 -13.81
CA ARG A 276 0.39 -1.79 -13.88
C ARG A 276 0.57 -2.22 -15.33
N THR A 277 1.53 -3.10 -15.57
CA THR A 277 1.77 -3.68 -16.89
C THR A 277 1.47 -5.16 -16.82
N ARG A 278 0.51 -5.62 -17.62
CA ARG A 278 0.16 -7.03 -17.70
C ARG A 278 0.92 -7.68 -18.85
N ARG A 279 1.59 -8.79 -18.58
CA ARG A 279 2.10 -9.69 -19.61
C ARG A 279 1.07 -10.79 -19.83
N MET A 280 0.74 -11.05 -21.08
CA MET A 280 -0.03 -12.22 -21.50
C MET A 280 0.81 -13.00 -22.49
N LEU A 281 1.03 -14.30 -22.26
CA LEU A 281 1.85 -15.13 -23.16
C LEU A 281 3.27 -14.53 -23.39
N PHE A 282 3.88 -13.92 -22.38
CA PHE A 282 5.14 -13.15 -22.47
C PHE A 282 5.08 -11.87 -23.32
N TYR A 283 3.93 -11.52 -23.90
CA TYR A 283 3.72 -10.26 -24.60
C TYR A 283 3.31 -9.15 -23.62
N ASN A 284 3.99 -8.01 -23.69
CA ASN A 284 3.66 -6.82 -22.89
C ASN A 284 2.37 -6.18 -23.42
N LEU A 285 1.30 -6.22 -22.64
CA LEU A 285 0.13 -5.37 -22.92
C LEU A 285 0.46 -3.90 -22.61
N PRO A 286 -0.26 -2.95 -23.23
CA PRO A 286 -0.08 -1.53 -22.95
C PRO A 286 -0.19 -1.25 -21.45
N PRO A 287 0.76 -0.48 -20.87
CA PRO A 287 0.75 -0.15 -19.45
C PRO A 287 -0.54 0.59 -19.06
N GLN A 288 -1.20 0.13 -18.00
CA GLN A 288 -2.39 0.74 -17.44
C GLN A 288 -2.02 1.65 -16.27
N LYS A 289 -2.41 2.93 -16.35
CA LYS A 289 -2.23 3.87 -15.23
C LYS A 289 -3.31 3.62 -14.19
N VAL A 290 -2.90 3.32 -12.96
CA VAL A 290 -3.81 3.11 -11.84
C VAL A 290 -4.30 4.45 -11.31
N ARG A 291 -5.61 4.60 -11.11
CA ARG A 291 -6.24 5.85 -10.62
C ARG A 291 -6.22 5.92 -9.10
N TRP A 292 -5.02 5.95 -8.52
CA TRP A 292 -4.82 5.95 -7.08
C TRP A 292 -5.33 7.24 -6.37
N LYS A 293 -5.52 8.34 -7.11
CA LYS A 293 -5.99 9.62 -6.56
C LYS A 293 -7.43 9.61 -6.06
N ASP A 294 -8.24 8.70 -6.59
CA ASP A 294 -9.65 8.56 -6.20
C ASP A 294 -9.80 7.66 -4.95
N CYS A 295 -8.69 7.17 -4.42
CA CYS A 295 -8.63 6.30 -3.25
C CYS A 295 -8.04 7.09 -2.07
N SER A 296 -8.45 6.74 -0.84
CA SER A 296 -7.94 7.40 0.37
C SER A 296 -6.94 6.54 1.15
N GLY A 297 -6.96 5.23 0.92
CA GLY A 297 -6.12 4.29 1.65
C GLY A 297 -5.54 3.19 0.78
N ILE A 298 -4.61 2.46 1.35
CA ILE A 298 -4.01 1.25 0.80
C ILE A 298 -3.95 0.19 1.90
N GLY A 299 -4.31 -1.04 1.56
CA GLY A 299 -4.34 -2.16 2.50
C GLY A 299 -3.83 -3.45 1.88
N VAL A 300 -3.27 -4.31 2.73
CA VAL A 300 -2.83 -5.66 2.36
C VAL A 300 -3.85 -6.65 2.88
N VAL A 301 -4.51 -7.38 1.99
CA VAL A 301 -5.50 -8.39 2.37
C VAL A 301 -4.93 -9.77 2.06
N GLY A 302 -5.02 -10.69 3.02
CA GLY A 302 -4.81 -12.11 2.75
C GLY A 302 -5.99 -12.66 1.95
N GLY A 303 -5.82 -12.86 0.65
CA GLY A 303 -6.83 -13.45 -0.22
C GLY A 303 -6.69 -14.97 -0.24
N GLN A 304 -7.73 -15.69 0.20
CA GLN A 304 -7.64 -17.14 0.39
C GLN A 304 -8.45 -18.00 -0.59
N THR A 305 -9.02 -17.45 -1.66
CA THR A 305 -9.86 -18.24 -2.56
C THR A 305 -9.33 -18.25 -3.98
N ALA A 306 -8.87 -19.42 -4.41
CA ALA A 306 -8.78 -19.74 -5.83
C ALA A 306 -10.18 -19.57 -6.44
N GLY A 307 -10.27 -18.85 -7.55
CA GLY A 307 -11.52 -18.67 -8.27
C GLY A 307 -12.01 -19.98 -8.88
N ILE A 308 -13.25 -19.96 -9.36
CA ILE A 308 -13.87 -21.13 -10.01
C ILE A 308 -13.09 -21.57 -11.25
N VAL A 309 -12.42 -20.62 -11.92
CA VAL A 309 -11.61 -20.88 -13.12
C VAL A 309 -10.35 -21.66 -12.76
N GLU A 310 -9.64 -21.31 -11.69
CA GLU A 310 -8.47 -22.07 -11.24
C GLU A 310 -8.84 -23.48 -10.82
N TRP A 311 -9.97 -23.66 -10.14
CA TRP A 311 -10.50 -24.99 -9.83
C TRP A 311 -10.84 -25.78 -11.08
N PHE A 312 -11.52 -25.16 -12.05
CA PHE A 312 -11.84 -25.80 -13.33
C PHE A 312 -10.59 -26.26 -14.08
N ILE A 313 -9.54 -25.41 -14.14
CA ILE A 313 -8.25 -25.77 -14.75
C ILE A 313 -7.60 -26.93 -13.98
N CYS A 314 -7.64 -26.92 -12.65
CA CYS A 314 -7.10 -28.01 -11.84
C CYS A 314 -7.80 -29.34 -12.13
N PHE A 315 -9.14 -29.36 -12.16
CA PHE A 315 -9.91 -30.55 -12.49
C PHE A 315 -9.65 -31.02 -13.92
N TYR A 316 -9.57 -30.09 -14.87
CA TYR A 316 -9.21 -30.39 -16.24
C TYR A 316 -7.84 -31.06 -16.31
N LEU A 317 -6.80 -30.51 -15.65
CA LEU A 317 -5.47 -31.09 -15.62
C LEU A 317 -5.44 -32.48 -14.97
N LEU A 318 -6.25 -32.71 -13.94
CA LEU A 318 -6.38 -34.04 -13.32
C LEU A 318 -6.92 -35.10 -14.29
N LEU A 319 -7.80 -34.73 -15.23
CA LEU A 319 -8.30 -35.64 -16.28
C LEU A 319 -7.19 -36.07 -17.26
N PHE A 320 -6.19 -35.21 -17.49
CA PHE A 320 -5.01 -35.53 -18.31
C PHE A 320 -3.89 -36.21 -17.52
N GLY A 321 -4.03 -36.30 -16.20
CA GLY A 321 -3.10 -37.00 -15.32
C GLY A 321 -3.07 -36.42 -13.91
N ILE A 322 -2.82 -37.27 -12.92
CA ILE A 322 -2.79 -36.87 -11.51
C ILE A 322 -1.65 -35.86 -11.26
N VAL A 323 -0.47 -36.10 -11.83
CA VAL A 323 0.73 -35.28 -11.61
C VAL A 323 0.52 -33.80 -12.00
N PRO A 324 0.10 -33.44 -13.22
CA PRO A 324 -0.09 -32.03 -13.60
C PRO A 324 -1.15 -31.33 -12.76
N GLY A 325 -2.24 -32.01 -12.39
CA GLY A 325 -3.25 -31.47 -11.50
C GLY A 325 -2.71 -31.18 -10.08
N VAL A 326 -1.93 -32.11 -9.50
CA VAL A 326 -1.31 -31.93 -8.18
C VAL A 326 -0.28 -30.80 -8.19
N VAL A 327 0.56 -30.73 -9.24
CA VAL A 327 1.54 -29.63 -9.39
C VAL A 327 0.83 -28.29 -9.51
N PHE A 328 -0.22 -28.20 -10.32
CA PHE A 328 -1.02 -26.99 -10.47
C PHE A 328 -1.68 -26.57 -9.15
N TYR A 329 -2.29 -27.52 -8.44
CA TYR A 329 -2.87 -27.26 -7.12
C TYR A 329 -1.84 -26.65 -6.17
N TRP A 330 -0.64 -27.23 -6.10
CA TRP A 330 0.40 -26.77 -5.19
C TRP A 330 0.99 -25.41 -5.59
N MET A 331 1.11 -25.14 -6.90
CA MET A 331 1.72 -23.93 -7.43
C MET A 331 0.77 -22.73 -7.52
N VAL A 332 -0.51 -22.99 -7.77
CA VAL A 332 -1.51 -21.96 -8.11
C VAL A 332 -2.57 -21.85 -7.02
N ILE A 333 -3.19 -22.94 -6.58
CA ILE A 333 -4.33 -22.92 -5.65
C ILE A 333 -3.88 -22.81 -4.19
N ARG A 334 -2.89 -23.61 -3.78
CA ARG A 334 -2.42 -23.72 -2.41
C ARG A 334 -1.70 -22.47 -1.85
N PRO A 335 -0.88 -21.74 -2.60
CA PRO A 335 -0.09 -20.65 -2.00
C PRO A 335 -1.01 -19.57 -1.44
N SER A 336 -0.73 -19.13 -0.22
CA SER A 336 -1.35 -17.91 0.32
C SER A 336 -1.05 -16.76 -0.63
N ARG A 337 -2.10 -16.08 -1.11
CA ARG A 337 -1.97 -14.89 -1.92
C ARG A 337 -2.23 -13.67 -1.05
N PHE A 338 -1.29 -12.75 -1.04
CA PHE A 338 -1.49 -11.41 -0.49
C PHE A 338 -1.81 -10.49 -1.65
N VAL A 339 -2.87 -9.72 -1.48
CA VAL A 339 -3.34 -8.78 -2.49
C VAL A 339 -3.25 -7.39 -1.90
N VAL A 340 -2.55 -6.51 -2.60
CA VAL A 340 -2.49 -5.10 -2.25
C VAL A 340 -3.65 -4.41 -2.95
N HIS A 341 -4.54 -3.84 -2.15
CA HIS A 341 -5.74 -3.15 -2.60
C HIS A 341 -5.63 -1.66 -2.33
N LEU A 342 -6.17 -0.87 -3.25
CA LEU A 342 -6.56 0.49 -2.96
C LEU A 342 -7.92 0.48 -2.27
N CYS A 343 -8.07 1.36 -1.29
CA CYS A 343 -9.27 1.49 -0.47
C CYS A 343 -9.88 2.87 -0.60
N ASP A 344 -11.21 2.92 -0.60
CA ASP A 344 -11.96 4.17 -0.43
C ASP A 344 -11.91 4.67 1.03
N GLU A 345 -12.60 5.79 1.30
CA GLU A 345 -12.67 6.40 2.63
C GLU A 345 -13.28 5.47 3.67
N TYR A 346 -14.22 4.62 3.24
CA TYR A 346 -14.92 3.64 4.07
C TYR A 346 -14.10 2.36 4.29
N GLY A 347 -12.99 2.17 3.58
CA GLY A 347 -12.17 0.95 3.64
C GLY A 347 -12.65 -0.17 2.72
N SER A 348 -13.58 0.09 1.81
CA SER A 348 -13.96 -0.87 0.78
C SER A 348 -12.83 -1.02 -0.23
N THR A 349 -12.62 -2.24 -0.73
CA THR A 349 -11.58 -2.54 -1.72
C THR A 349 -12.06 -2.15 -3.11
N THR A 350 -11.46 -1.10 -3.69
CA THR A 350 -11.90 -0.55 -4.98
C THR A 350 -11.15 -1.17 -6.15
N GLU A 351 -9.83 -1.23 -6.07
CA GLU A 351 -8.97 -1.69 -7.15
C GLU A 351 -7.82 -2.55 -6.62
N VAL A 352 -7.57 -3.67 -7.28
CA VAL A 352 -6.42 -4.53 -7.01
C VAL A 352 -5.21 -3.99 -7.77
N ILE A 353 -4.14 -3.63 -7.06
CA ILE A 353 -2.94 -3.10 -7.69
C ILE A 353 -1.85 -4.15 -7.87
N PHE A 354 -1.71 -5.09 -6.95
CA PHE A 354 -0.62 -6.06 -6.95
C PHE A 354 -0.98 -7.35 -6.23
N HIS A 355 -0.47 -8.45 -6.75
CA HIS A 355 -0.58 -9.78 -6.19
C HIS A 355 0.82 -10.30 -5.84
N THR A 356 0.97 -10.91 -4.68
CA THR A 356 2.20 -11.62 -4.31
C THR A 356 1.92 -12.84 -3.43
N LYS A 357 2.87 -13.76 -3.39
CA LYS A 357 2.87 -14.92 -2.49
C LYS A 357 3.49 -14.60 -1.14
N ASP A 358 4.30 -13.55 -1.07
CA ASP A 358 5.04 -13.18 0.13
C ASP A 358 4.35 -12.00 0.84
N ARG A 359 4.12 -12.16 2.15
CA ARG A 359 3.51 -11.12 2.96
C ARG A 359 4.42 -9.92 3.10
N ASP A 360 5.72 -10.16 3.25
CA ASP A 360 6.69 -9.11 3.51
C ASP A 360 6.82 -8.21 2.27
N GLN A 361 6.87 -8.81 1.08
CA GLN A 361 6.80 -8.08 -0.19
C GLN A 361 5.50 -7.28 -0.33
N ALA A 362 4.34 -7.83 0.10
CA ALA A 362 3.07 -7.10 0.03
C ALA A 362 3.07 -5.86 0.94
N VAL A 363 3.62 -6.00 2.16
CA VAL A 363 3.75 -4.91 3.13
C VAL A 363 4.75 -3.86 2.65
N GLU A 364 5.86 -4.28 2.05
CA GLU A 364 6.87 -3.39 1.45
C GLU A 364 6.24 -2.55 0.33
N VAL A 365 5.56 -3.20 -0.63
CA VAL A 365 4.87 -2.52 -1.74
C VAL A 365 3.84 -1.53 -1.19
N ALA A 366 3.02 -1.95 -0.23
CA ALA A 366 1.99 -1.08 0.35
C ALA A 366 2.59 0.13 1.09
N THR A 367 3.70 -0.06 1.79
CA THR A 367 4.41 1.00 2.53
C THR A 367 5.04 2.00 1.55
N LEU A 368 5.75 1.53 0.53
CA LEU A 368 6.38 2.40 -0.48
C LEU A 368 5.34 3.15 -1.32
N VAL A 369 4.24 2.49 -1.69
CA VAL A 369 3.14 3.15 -2.40
C VAL A 369 2.48 4.19 -1.49
N SER A 370 2.22 3.88 -0.21
CA SER A 370 1.69 4.82 0.78
C SER A 370 2.60 6.04 0.94
N GLU A 371 3.91 5.85 1.09
CA GLU A 371 4.88 6.94 1.22
C GLU A 371 4.94 7.81 -0.04
N ALA A 372 4.92 7.20 -1.22
CA ALA A 372 4.99 7.89 -2.49
C ALA A 372 3.72 8.71 -2.80
N THR A 373 2.55 8.15 -2.49
CA THR A 373 1.23 8.71 -2.84
C THR A 373 0.60 9.51 -1.70
N LYS A 374 1.09 9.35 -0.47
CA LYS A 374 0.50 9.83 0.79
C LYS A 374 -0.85 9.20 1.13
N LEU A 375 -1.18 8.06 0.54
CA LEU A 375 -2.37 7.29 0.91
C LEU A 375 -2.22 6.74 2.33
N PHE A 376 -3.31 6.72 3.10
CA PHE A 376 -3.28 6.17 4.46
C PHE A 376 -3.07 4.65 4.42
N TYR A 377 -1.96 4.17 4.99
CA TYR A 377 -1.70 2.74 5.10
C TYR A 377 -2.60 2.13 6.20
N ARG A 378 -3.48 1.22 5.81
CA ARG A 378 -4.29 0.42 6.74
C ARG A 378 -3.69 -0.99 6.83
N PRO A 379 -3.03 -1.34 7.94
CA PRO A 379 -2.74 -2.74 8.21
C PRO A 379 -4.07 -3.45 8.47
N ILE A 380 -4.49 -4.34 7.55
CA ILE A 380 -5.71 -5.13 7.66
C ILE A 380 -5.42 -6.42 8.41
#